data_AF-A0A3D3GMV7-F1
#
_entry.id   AF-A0A3D3GMV7-F1
#
_cell.length_a   1.000
_cell.length_b   1.000
_cell.length_c   1.000
_cell.angle_alpha   90.00
_cell.angle_beta   90.00
_cell.angle_gamma   90.00
#
_symmetry.space_group_name_H-M   'P 1'
#
loop_
_entity.id
_entity.type
_entity.pdbx_description
1 polymer ?
#
loop_
_entity_poly.entity_id
_entity_poly.type
_entity_poly.pdbx_seq_one_letter_code
_entity_poly.pdbx_strand_id
1 'polypeptide(L)'
;YESALTHPSFRYENKVGPLDHFDRMEFLGDSILNEVICRKIYDLFLDADEGLLSRLRSTLVSRRILIKIARDLKLNKFMLLGRGFKKSSPAFLKAKVLADVFEALIAAIYFDRGKKTAENFILNHFADYFDIKKLFRLDPNPKSTLQEISQRHWKKLPQYDCLPTAKGVQVTAWIDGQKRAKAVARSRKEAEEKAARALVLKLRKRFKV
;
A
#
# COMPACT_ATOMS: atom_id res chain seq x y z
N TYR A 1 13.61 -4.20 -22.11
CA TYR A 1 13.63 -3.39 -20.87
C TYR A 1 13.78 -1.88 -21.11
N GLU A 2 14.49 -1.44 -22.15
CA GLU A 2 14.72 -0.01 -22.43
C GLU A 2 13.44 0.84 -22.53
N SER A 3 12.41 0.35 -23.22
CA SER A 3 11.11 1.05 -23.35
C SER A 3 10.45 1.32 -21.99
N ALA A 4 10.52 0.39 -21.04
CA ALA A 4 9.97 0.54 -19.69
C ALA A 4 10.76 1.51 -18.82
N LEU A 5 12.05 1.74 -19.12
CA LEU A 5 12.92 2.66 -18.39
C LEU A 5 12.95 4.06 -19.02
N THR A 6 12.29 4.25 -20.16
CA THR A 6 12.32 5.50 -20.92
C THR A 6 11.01 6.27 -20.77
N HIS A 7 11.00 7.26 -19.88
CA HIS A 7 9.82 8.10 -19.64
C HIS A 7 9.51 8.99 -20.87
N PRO A 8 8.23 9.31 -21.15
CA PRO A 8 7.84 10.17 -22.27
C PRO A 8 8.62 11.50 -22.36
N SER A 9 8.97 12.12 -21.23
CA SER A 9 9.78 13.35 -21.23
C SER A 9 11.15 13.22 -21.90
N PHE A 10 11.79 12.04 -21.83
CA PHE A 10 13.05 11.80 -22.54
C PHE A 10 12.83 11.70 -24.05
N ARG A 11 11.72 11.05 -24.45
CA ARG A 11 11.35 10.87 -25.86
C ARG A 11 11.05 12.21 -26.54
N TYR A 12 10.24 13.05 -25.89
CA TYR A 12 9.89 14.37 -26.42
C TYR A 12 11.12 15.25 -26.64
N GLU A 13 12.11 15.16 -25.73
CA GLU A 13 13.34 15.95 -25.83
C GLU A 13 14.30 15.43 -26.91
N ASN A 14 14.41 14.11 -27.09
CA ASN A 14 15.41 13.49 -27.97
C ASN A 14 14.86 12.98 -29.31
N LYS A 15 13.57 13.17 -29.59
CA LYS A 15 12.88 12.74 -30.84
C LYS A 15 13.12 11.25 -31.19
N VAL A 16 13.20 10.40 -30.16
CA VAL A 16 13.38 8.95 -30.34
C VAL A 16 12.10 8.36 -30.95
N GLY A 17 12.24 7.47 -31.95
CA GLY A 17 11.15 6.86 -32.71
C GLY A 17 10.11 6.07 -31.89
N PRO A 18 9.16 5.37 -32.54
CA PRO A 18 8.09 4.65 -31.85
C PRO A 18 8.63 3.39 -31.16
N LEU A 19 9.27 3.55 -30.01
CA LEU A 19 9.41 2.48 -29.04
C LEU A 19 8.05 2.20 -28.41
N ASP A 20 7.78 0.92 -28.12
CA ASP A 20 6.58 0.47 -27.42
C ASP A 20 6.22 1.43 -26.28
N HIS A 21 4.98 1.91 -26.29
CA HIS A 21 4.57 3.06 -25.50
C HIS A 21 4.73 2.76 -24.01
N PHE A 22 5.64 3.47 -23.34
CA PHE A 22 5.81 3.44 -21.88
C PHE A 22 4.45 3.42 -21.15
N ASP A 23 3.51 4.27 -21.57
CA ASP A 23 2.17 4.36 -20.98
C ASP A 23 1.34 3.06 -21.14
N ARG A 24 1.54 2.30 -22.23
CA ARG A 24 0.92 0.97 -22.42
C ARG A 24 1.56 -0.07 -21.51
N MET A 25 2.87 0.02 -21.31
CA MET A 25 3.60 -0.85 -20.38
C MET A 25 3.22 -0.57 -18.94
N GLU A 26 3.12 0.70 -18.54
CA GLU A 26 2.59 1.15 -17.24
C GLU A 26 1.19 0.57 -17.02
N PHE A 27 0.27 0.78 -17.98
CA PHE A 27 -1.11 0.28 -17.91
C PHE A 27 -1.19 -1.25 -17.71
N LEU A 28 -0.45 -2.02 -18.51
CA LEU A 28 -0.41 -3.47 -18.37
C LEU A 28 0.24 -3.89 -17.04
N GLY A 29 1.31 -3.22 -16.66
CA GLY A 29 2.07 -3.46 -15.44
C GLY A 29 1.24 -3.26 -14.18
N ASP A 30 0.47 -2.18 -14.11
CA ASP A 30 -0.50 -1.93 -13.03
C ASP A 30 -1.57 -3.03 -12.97
N SER A 31 -2.09 -3.48 -14.11
CA SER A 31 -3.07 -4.56 -14.16
C SER A 31 -2.51 -5.88 -13.63
N ILE A 32 -1.30 -6.26 -14.06
CA ILE A 32 -0.59 -7.47 -13.58
C ILE A 32 -0.31 -7.34 -12.08
N LEU A 33 0.20 -6.20 -11.63
CA LEU A 33 0.45 -5.94 -10.22
C LEU A 33 -0.82 -6.12 -9.39
N ASN A 34 -1.93 -5.50 -9.81
CA ASN A 34 -3.20 -5.61 -9.11
C ASN A 34 -3.69 -7.05 -9.03
N GLU A 35 -3.59 -7.82 -10.11
CA GLU A 35 -3.98 -9.23 -10.15
C GLU A 35 -3.18 -10.06 -9.14
N VAL A 36 -1.84 -9.96 -9.19
CA VAL A 36 -0.94 -10.73 -8.31
C VAL A 36 -1.15 -10.37 -6.85
N ILE A 37 -1.25 -9.08 -6.53
CA ILE A 37 -1.49 -8.63 -5.16
C ILE A 37 -2.87 -9.08 -4.68
N CYS A 38 -3.92 -8.95 -5.52
CA CYS A 38 -5.28 -9.38 -5.20
C CYS A 38 -5.33 -10.88 -4.91
N ARG A 39 -4.72 -11.70 -5.78
CA ARG A 39 -4.61 -13.15 -5.59
C ARG A 39 -3.92 -13.49 -4.28
N LYS A 40 -2.78 -12.84 -4.01
CA LYS A 40 -2.00 -13.10 -2.80
C LYS A 40 -2.77 -12.78 -1.52
N ILE A 41 -3.50 -11.67 -1.47
CA ILE A 41 -4.31 -11.32 -0.28
C ILE A 41 -5.55 -12.21 -0.16
N TYR A 42 -6.17 -12.62 -1.27
CA TYR A 42 -7.30 -13.55 -1.25
C TYR A 42 -6.89 -14.89 -0.62
N ASP A 43 -5.75 -15.44 -1.02
CA ASP A 43 -5.25 -16.71 -0.48
C ASP A 43 -4.74 -16.57 0.97
N LEU A 44 -4.28 -15.39 1.40
CA LEU A 44 -3.77 -15.14 2.75
C LEU A 44 -4.87 -14.85 3.79
N PHE A 45 -5.97 -14.22 3.40
CA PHE A 45 -7.02 -13.74 4.30
C PHE A 45 -8.36 -14.39 3.99
N LEU A 46 -8.46 -15.70 4.27
CA LEU A 46 -9.61 -16.55 3.91
C LEU A 46 -10.95 -16.05 4.47
N ASP A 47 -10.94 -15.39 5.62
CA ASP A 47 -12.15 -14.92 6.30
C ASP A 47 -12.39 -13.41 6.13
N ALA A 48 -11.60 -12.74 5.28
CA ALA A 48 -11.80 -11.33 4.98
C ALA A 48 -12.98 -11.12 4.01
N ASP A 49 -13.78 -10.09 4.28
CA ASP A 49 -14.80 -9.63 3.33
C ASP A 49 -14.18 -8.81 2.19
N GLU A 50 -14.99 -8.60 1.15
CA GLU A 50 -14.61 -7.82 -0.04
C GLU A 50 -14.11 -6.41 0.31
N GLY A 51 -14.77 -5.74 1.27
CA GLY A 51 -14.41 -4.39 1.69
C GLY A 51 -13.00 -4.33 2.29
N LEU A 52 -12.66 -5.30 3.14
CA LEU A 52 -11.31 -5.44 3.68
C LEU A 52 -10.30 -5.78 2.59
N LEU A 53 -10.57 -6.77 1.74
CA LEU A 53 -9.66 -7.17 0.66
C LEU A 53 -9.37 -6.00 -0.30
N SER A 54 -10.40 -5.26 -0.69
CA SER A 54 -10.26 -4.06 -1.54
C SER A 54 -9.38 -3.00 -0.86
N ARG A 55 -9.60 -2.72 0.43
CA ARG A 55 -8.79 -1.76 1.20
C ARG A 55 -7.33 -2.19 1.33
N LEU A 56 -7.07 -3.48 1.59
CA LEU A 56 -5.71 -4.03 1.65
C LEU A 56 -5.02 -3.91 0.29
N ARG A 57 -5.70 -4.29 -0.80
CA ARG A 57 -5.17 -4.16 -2.17
C ARG A 57 -4.78 -2.71 -2.47
N SER A 58 -5.72 -1.76 -2.32
CA SER A 58 -5.46 -0.33 -2.58
C SER A 58 -4.31 0.23 -1.72
N THR A 59 -4.14 -0.29 -0.51
CA THR A 59 -3.03 0.09 0.36
C THR A 59 -1.70 -0.45 -0.18
N LEU A 60 -1.65 -1.73 -0.55
CA LEU A 60 -0.45 -2.40 -1.05
C LEU A 60 0.02 -1.84 -2.39
N VAL A 61 -0.89 -1.64 -3.35
CA VAL A 61 -0.56 -1.06 -4.66
C VAL A 61 -0.51 0.48 -4.63
N SER A 62 -0.53 1.09 -3.44
CA SER A 62 -0.48 2.55 -3.34
C SER A 62 0.84 3.10 -3.86
N ARG A 63 0.78 4.25 -4.55
CA ARG A 63 1.94 5.00 -5.05
C ARG A 63 3.04 5.16 -4.01
N ARG A 64 2.68 5.34 -2.73
CA ARG A 64 3.64 5.43 -1.62
C ARG A 64 4.52 4.18 -1.48
N ILE A 65 3.92 2.99 -1.55
CA ILE A 65 4.65 1.72 -1.47
C ILE A 65 5.45 1.47 -2.75
N LEU A 66 4.86 1.74 -3.92
CA LEU A 66 5.55 1.56 -5.20
C LEU A 66 6.79 2.44 -5.31
N ILE A 67 6.71 3.71 -4.88
CA ILE A 67 7.88 4.60 -4.80
C ILE A 67 8.97 4.02 -3.91
N LYS A 68 8.60 3.43 -2.77
CA LYS A 68 9.56 2.85 -1.85
C LYS A 68 10.26 1.65 -2.48
N ILE A 69 9.50 0.72 -3.07
CA ILE A 69 10.05 -0.45 -3.77
C ILE A 69 10.95 -0.01 -4.93
N ALA A 70 10.51 0.95 -5.75
CA ALA A 70 11.30 1.49 -6.87
C ALA A 70 12.63 2.12 -6.41
N ARG A 71 12.65 2.77 -5.23
CA ARG A 71 13.88 3.31 -4.62
C ARG A 71 14.79 2.23 -4.07
N ASP A 72 14.23 1.21 -3.43
CA ASP A 72 14.99 0.07 -2.92
C ASP A 72 15.70 -0.68 -4.08
N LEU A 73 15.02 -0.77 -5.22
CA LEU A 73 15.56 -1.25 -6.51
C LEU A 73 16.52 -0.27 -7.21
N LYS A 74 16.67 0.95 -6.69
CA LYS A 74 17.49 2.02 -7.28
C LYS A 74 17.10 2.35 -8.73
N LEU A 75 15.81 2.22 -9.10
CA LEU A 75 15.33 2.47 -10.47
C LEU A 75 15.65 3.88 -10.96
N ASN A 76 15.75 4.85 -10.03
CA ASN A 76 16.17 6.22 -10.32
C ASN A 76 17.53 6.33 -11.04
N LYS A 77 18.39 5.30 -10.96
CA LYS A 77 19.69 5.27 -11.64
C LYS A 77 19.61 4.76 -13.08
N PHE A 78 18.56 4.03 -13.42
CA PHE A 78 18.41 3.36 -14.72
C PHE A 78 17.40 4.07 -15.63
N MET A 79 16.54 4.92 -15.06
CA MET A 79 15.53 5.67 -15.79
C MET A 79 16.13 6.74 -16.71
N LEU A 80 15.67 6.75 -17.96
CA LEU A 80 15.91 7.82 -18.92
C LEU A 80 14.79 8.85 -18.80
N LEU A 81 15.15 10.05 -18.33
CA LEU A 81 14.26 11.21 -18.17
C LEU A 81 14.80 12.38 -18.99
N GLY A 82 13.91 13.18 -19.61
CA GLY A 82 14.30 14.42 -20.27
C GLY A 82 15.04 15.35 -19.31
N ARG A 83 16.07 16.07 -19.79
CA ARG A 83 16.89 16.97 -18.97
C ARG A 83 16.03 18.05 -18.32
N GLY A 84 15.05 18.59 -19.04
CA GLY A 84 14.11 19.58 -18.51
C GLY A 84 13.30 19.04 -17.33
N PHE A 85 12.73 17.83 -17.48
CA PHE A 85 11.99 17.16 -16.41
C PHE A 85 12.88 16.86 -15.19
N LYS A 86 14.09 16.34 -15.44
CA LYS A 86 15.04 16.01 -14.37
C LYS A 86 15.43 17.24 -13.54
N LYS A 87 15.63 18.40 -14.18
CA LYS A 87 16.02 19.64 -13.50
C LYS A 87 14.83 20.32 -12.81
N SER A 88 13.74 20.55 -13.55
CA SER A 88 12.72 21.50 -13.12
C SER A 88 11.49 20.86 -12.46
N SER A 89 11.29 19.54 -12.56
CA SER A 89 10.10 18.92 -11.98
C SER A 89 10.14 18.87 -10.45
N PRO A 90 9.01 19.14 -9.77
CA PRO A 90 8.88 18.99 -8.33
C PRO A 90 9.19 17.57 -7.84
N ALA A 91 9.61 17.45 -6.58
CA ALA A 91 9.96 16.16 -5.98
C ALA A 91 8.81 15.15 -6.01
N PHE A 92 7.56 15.59 -5.83
CA PHE A 92 6.40 14.70 -5.88
C PHE A 92 6.18 14.11 -7.28
N LEU A 93 6.42 14.88 -8.34
CA LEU A 93 6.25 14.42 -9.73
C LEU A 93 7.35 13.41 -10.11
N LYS A 94 8.59 13.68 -9.68
CA LYS A 94 9.70 12.74 -9.83
C LYS A 94 9.44 11.42 -9.09
N ALA A 95 8.81 11.49 -7.93
CA ALA A 95 8.40 10.29 -7.20
C ALA A 95 7.26 9.56 -7.91
N LYS A 96 6.29 10.28 -8.49
CA LYS A 96 5.25 9.67 -9.32
C LYS A 96 5.86 8.80 -10.43
N VAL A 97 6.79 9.36 -11.20
CA VAL A 97 7.46 8.63 -12.29
C VAL A 97 8.20 7.38 -11.83
N LEU A 98 8.73 7.35 -10.59
CA LEU A 98 9.35 6.12 -10.06
C LEU A 98 8.36 4.96 -9.92
N ALA A 99 7.11 5.25 -9.51
CA ALA A 99 6.07 4.24 -9.43
C ALA A 99 5.65 3.78 -10.84
N ASP A 100 5.42 4.73 -11.74
CA ASP A 100 4.98 4.45 -13.11
C ASP A 100 6.05 3.59 -13.85
N VAL A 101 7.33 3.86 -13.63
CA VAL A 101 8.45 3.04 -14.16
C VAL A 101 8.47 1.64 -13.55
N PHE A 102 8.16 1.49 -12.26
CA PHE A 102 8.10 0.18 -11.63
C PHE A 102 6.98 -0.68 -12.23
N GLU A 103 5.82 -0.09 -12.51
CA GLU A 103 4.72 -0.76 -13.23
C GLU A 103 5.15 -1.12 -14.66
N ALA A 104 5.74 -0.18 -15.40
CA ALA A 104 6.25 -0.47 -16.74
C ALA A 104 7.32 -1.58 -16.75
N LEU A 105 8.16 -1.66 -15.72
CA LEU A 105 9.14 -2.74 -15.54
C LEU A 105 8.48 -4.10 -15.34
N ILE A 106 7.36 -4.17 -14.61
CA ILE A 106 6.58 -5.41 -14.46
C ILE A 106 6.12 -5.91 -15.83
N ALA A 107 5.55 -5.03 -16.67
CA ALA A 107 5.15 -5.39 -18.02
C ALA A 107 6.33 -5.84 -18.88
N ALA A 108 7.50 -5.20 -18.74
CA ALA A 108 8.72 -5.62 -19.45
C ALA A 108 9.15 -7.04 -19.06
N ILE A 109 9.15 -7.36 -17.75
CA ILE A 109 9.47 -8.71 -17.25
C ILE A 109 8.44 -9.72 -17.75
N TYR A 110 7.16 -9.34 -17.76
CA TYR A 110 6.08 -10.19 -18.26
C TYR A 110 6.29 -10.57 -19.74
N PHE A 111 6.60 -9.61 -20.61
CA PHE A 111 6.84 -9.88 -22.03
C PHE A 111 8.16 -10.62 -22.28
N ASP A 112 9.23 -10.31 -21.53
CA ASP A 112 10.55 -10.89 -21.74
C ASP A 112 10.69 -12.31 -21.13
N ARG A 113 10.06 -12.56 -19.97
CA ARG A 113 10.27 -13.76 -19.14
C ARG A 113 8.99 -14.49 -18.76
N GLY A 114 7.84 -14.03 -19.24
CA GLY A 114 6.54 -14.65 -19.01
C GLY A 114 5.91 -14.36 -17.65
N LYS A 115 4.63 -14.74 -17.52
CA LYS A 115 3.76 -14.47 -16.37
C LYS A 115 4.40 -14.87 -15.02
N LYS A 116 4.84 -16.12 -14.89
CA LYS A 116 5.36 -16.67 -13.62
C LYS A 116 6.59 -15.91 -13.10
N THR A 117 7.45 -15.43 -13.99
CA THR A 117 8.62 -14.65 -13.59
C THR A 117 8.22 -13.26 -13.08
N ALA A 118 7.26 -12.61 -13.73
CA ALA A 118 6.71 -11.34 -13.27
C ALA A 118 6.01 -11.47 -11.91
N GLU A 119 5.23 -12.53 -11.72
CA GLU A 119 4.58 -12.84 -10.43
C GLU A 119 5.61 -12.99 -9.30
N ASN A 120 6.64 -13.82 -9.50
CA ASN A 120 7.69 -14.03 -8.52
C ASN A 120 8.46 -12.73 -8.22
N PHE A 121 8.74 -11.92 -9.25
CA PHE A 121 9.35 -10.62 -9.08
C PHE A 121 8.50 -9.71 -8.18
N ILE A 122 7.20 -9.61 -8.43
CA ILE A 122 6.28 -8.84 -7.58
C ILE A 122 6.29 -9.39 -6.15
N LEU A 123 6.01 -10.67 -5.96
CA LEU A 123 5.87 -11.26 -4.62
C LEU A 123 7.14 -11.13 -3.78
N ASN A 124 8.31 -11.25 -4.38
CA ASN A 124 9.59 -11.09 -3.67
C ASN A 124 9.78 -9.66 -3.16
N HIS A 125 9.46 -8.64 -3.97
CA HIS A 125 9.59 -7.23 -3.56
C HIS A 125 8.47 -6.78 -2.61
N PHE A 126 7.35 -7.51 -2.59
CA PHE A 126 6.24 -7.28 -1.68
C PHE A 126 6.27 -8.15 -0.42
N ALA A 127 7.21 -9.09 -0.29
CA ALA A 127 7.24 -10.10 0.79
C ALA A 127 7.11 -9.46 2.18
N ASP A 128 7.84 -8.38 2.41
CA ASP A 128 7.83 -7.64 3.68
C ASP A 128 6.52 -6.93 4.00
N TYR A 129 5.71 -6.65 2.98
CA TYR A 129 4.42 -5.98 3.11
C TYR A 129 3.29 -6.97 3.37
N PHE A 130 3.50 -8.28 3.13
CA PHE A 130 2.52 -9.32 3.44
C PHE A 130 2.55 -9.79 4.91
N ASP A 131 3.44 -9.26 5.75
CA ASP A 131 3.39 -9.49 7.19
C ASP A 131 2.07 -8.92 7.76
N ILE A 132 1.19 -9.81 8.20
CA ILE A 132 -0.13 -9.52 8.79
C ILE A 132 -0.04 -8.43 9.88
N LYS A 133 1.02 -8.45 10.71
CA LYS A 133 1.21 -7.45 11.76
C LYS A 133 1.51 -6.06 11.18
N LYS A 134 2.19 -5.98 10.03
CA LYS A 134 2.49 -4.73 9.32
C LYS A 134 1.28 -4.26 8.51
N LEU A 135 0.58 -5.16 7.81
CA LEU A 135 -0.61 -4.85 7.01
C LEU A 135 -1.72 -4.18 7.82
N PHE A 136 -2.04 -4.70 9.00
CA PHE A 136 -3.04 -4.08 9.86
C PHE A 136 -2.59 -2.73 10.46
N ARG A 137 -1.28 -2.45 10.52
CA ARG A 137 -0.80 -1.10 10.86
C ARG A 137 -0.96 -0.11 9.70
N LEU A 138 -1.04 -0.62 8.47
CA LEU A 138 -1.20 0.20 7.27
C LEU A 138 -2.65 0.63 7.03
N ASP A 139 -3.63 0.11 7.80
CA ASP A 139 -5.02 0.57 7.72
C ASP A 139 -5.09 2.09 7.99
N PRO A 140 -5.47 2.87 6.96
CA PRO A 140 -5.49 4.32 7.07
C PRO A 140 -6.62 4.80 7.99
N ASN A 141 -7.67 4.00 8.24
CA ASN A 141 -8.83 4.45 9.00
C ASN A 141 -9.31 3.41 10.04
N PRO A 142 -8.53 3.17 11.10
CA PRO A 142 -8.81 2.12 12.07
C PRO A 142 -10.05 2.38 12.93
N LYS A 143 -10.50 3.64 13.07
CA LYS A 143 -11.70 3.97 13.83
C LYS A 143 -12.95 3.53 13.08
N SER A 144 -13.01 3.79 11.77
CA SER A 144 -14.08 3.30 10.91
C SER A 144 -14.09 1.76 10.85
N THR A 145 -12.93 1.12 10.70
CA THR A 145 -12.81 -0.35 10.75
C THR A 145 -13.35 -0.92 12.06
N LEU A 146 -13.01 -0.32 13.20
CA LEU A 146 -13.50 -0.77 14.49
C LEU A 146 -15.02 -0.60 14.61
N GLN A 147 -15.58 0.48 14.07
CA GLN A 147 -17.01 0.73 14.05
C GLN A 147 -17.75 -0.30 13.20
N GLU A 148 -17.25 -0.61 12.00
CA GLU A 148 -17.80 -1.63 11.10
C GLU A 148 -17.85 -3.01 11.79
N ILE A 149 -16.72 -3.44 12.37
CA ILE A 149 -16.64 -4.71 13.11
C ILE A 149 -17.61 -4.70 14.29
N SER A 150 -17.64 -3.61 15.05
CA SER A 150 -18.47 -3.50 16.24
C SER A 150 -19.96 -3.57 15.90
N GLN A 151 -20.38 -2.86 14.86
CA GLN A 151 -21.75 -2.83 14.38
C GLN A 151 -22.16 -4.18 13.77
N ARG A 152 -21.25 -4.86 13.05
CA ARG A 152 -21.51 -6.17 12.44
C ARG A 152 -21.72 -7.26 13.48
N HIS A 153 -20.83 -7.36 14.47
CA HIS A 153 -20.84 -8.48 15.43
C HIS A 153 -21.68 -8.22 16.68
N TRP A 154 -21.81 -6.96 17.12
CA TRP A 154 -22.47 -6.64 18.38
C TRP A 154 -23.54 -5.55 18.28
N LYS A 155 -23.79 -4.98 17.08
CA LYS A 155 -24.79 -3.90 16.87
C LYS A 155 -24.59 -2.71 17.81
N LYS A 156 -23.35 -2.47 18.24
CA LYS A 156 -22.96 -1.40 19.18
C LYS A 156 -21.84 -0.57 18.59
N LEU A 157 -21.75 0.69 19.02
CA LEU A 157 -20.65 1.58 18.66
C LEU A 157 -19.47 1.43 19.64
N PRO A 158 -18.21 1.51 19.15
CA PRO A 158 -17.04 1.51 20.02
C PRO A 158 -16.95 2.81 20.83
N GLN A 159 -16.54 2.71 22.08
CA GLN A 159 -16.36 3.83 23.01
C GLN A 159 -14.88 4.08 23.32
N TYR A 160 -14.54 5.32 23.68
CA TYR A 160 -13.16 5.77 23.89
C TYR A 160 -13.04 6.57 25.18
N ASP A 161 -12.30 6.04 26.15
CA ASP A 161 -11.98 6.74 27.40
C ASP A 161 -10.61 7.41 27.27
N CYS A 162 -10.57 8.72 27.46
CA CYS A 162 -9.35 9.53 27.33
C CYS A 162 -8.85 9.97 28.71
N LEU A 163 -7.59 9.69 29.02
CA LEU A 163 -6.92 10.08 30.26
C LEU A 163 -5.61 10.81 29.94
N PRO A 164 -5.44 12.07 30.40
CA PRO A 164 -4.17 12.77 30.33
C PRO A 164 -3.10 12.05 31.15
N THR A 165 -1.85 12.04 30.67
CA THR A 165 -0.69 11.43 31.34
C THR A 165 0.55 12.31 31.15
N ALA A 166 1.58 12.09 31.97
CA ALA A 166 2.87 12.80 31.80
C ALA A 166 3.53 12.57 30.43
N LYS A 167 3.17 11.49 29.71
CA LYS A 167 3.73 11.12 28.39
C LYS A 167 2.79 11.44 27.22
N GLY A 168 1.72 12.20 27.44
CA GLY A 168 0.70 12.53 26.42
C GLY A 168 -0.70 12.08 26.84
N VAL A 169 -1.51 11.63 25.90
CA VAL A 169 -2.89 11.15 26.17
C VAL A 169 -2.94 9.63 26.07
N GLN A 170 -3.43 8.98 27.12
CA GLN A 170 -3.77 7.57 27.10
C GLN A 170 -5.24 7.41 26.70
N VAL A 171 -5.51 6.57 25.70
CA VAL A 171 -6.88 6.24 25.26
C VAL A 171 -7.13 4.76 25.41
N THR A 172 -8.28 4.41 26.00
CA THR A 172 -8.81 3.04 26.02
C THR A 172 -9.99 2.95 25.07
N ALA A 173 -9.83 2.22 23.96
CA ALA A 173 -10.94 1.86 23.08
C ALA A 173 -11.59 0.59 23.61
N TRP A 174 -12.92 0.56 23.66
CA TRP A 174 -13.65 -0.63 24.10
C TRP A 174 -15.01 -0.83 23.44
N ILE A 175 -15.46 -2.08 23.44
CA ILE A 175 -16.77 -2.50 22.96
C ILE A 175 -17.42 -3.35 24.05
N ASP A 176 -18.63 -2.95 24.45
CA ASP A 176 -19.51 -3.71 25.34
C ASP A 176 -18.87 -4.08 26.70
N GLY A 177 -18.06 -3.18 27.26
CA GLY A 177 -17.38 -3.31 28.56
C GLY A 177 -16.27 -4.37 28.64
N GLN A 178 -16.28 -5.39 27.78
CA GLN A 178 -15.39 -6.56 27.88
C GLN A 178 -14.17 -6.48 26.97
N LYS A 179 -14.34 -5.96 25.74
CA LYS A 179 -13.28 -5.96 24.72
C LYS A 179 -12.58 -4.63 24.74
N ARG A 180 -11.32 -4.58 25.17
CA ARG A 180 -10.58 -3.31 25.33
C ARG A 180 -9.13 -3.37 24.85
N ALA A 181 -8.67 -2.24 24.30
CA ALA A 181 -7.27 -1.99 24.00
C ALA A 181 -6.89 -0.56 24.38
N LYS A 182 -5.63 -0.38 24.81
CA LYS A 182 -5.10 0.90 25.26
C LYS A 182 -3.96 1.34 24.37
N ALA A 183 -3.82 2.65 24.19
CA ALA A 183 -2.65 3.25 23.54
C ALA A 183 -2.33 4.61 24.13
N VAL A 184 -1.06 5.03 24.02
CA VAL A 184 -0.59 6.36 24.43
C VAL A 184 -0.01 7.06 23.21
N ALA A 185 -0.31 8.35 23.05
CA ALA A 185 0.27 9.18 22.02
C ALA A 185 0.36 10.65 22.46
N ARG A 186 1.07 11.47 21.67
CA ARG A 186 1.25 12.90 21.96
C ARG A 186 -0.04 13.71 21.77
N SER A 187 -0.94 13.26 20.88
CA SER A 187 -2.24 13.89 20.66
C SER A 187 -3.39 12.91 20.91
N ARG A 188 -4.56 13.45 21.28
CA ARG A 188 -5.80 12.67 21.45
C ARG A 188 -6.15 11.88 20.19
N LYS A 189 -6.12 12.53 19.02
CA LYS A 189 -6.45 11.90 17.73
C LYS A 189 -5.55 10.68 17.45
N GLU A 190 -4.25 10.84 17.63
CA GLU A 190 -3.28 9.75 17.40
C GLU A 190 -3.45 8.61 18.42
N ALA A 191 -3.77 8.94 19.68
CA ALA A 191 -4.00 7.94 20.72
C ALA A 191 -5.28 7.12 20.44
N GLU A 192 -6.36 7.77 19.99
CA GLU A 192 -7.60 7.11 19.57
C GLU A 192 -7.37 6.16 18.39
N GLU A 193 -6.67 6.61 17.34
CA GLU A 193 -6.35 5.75 16.19
C GLU A 193 -5.50 4.54 16.59
N LYS A 194 -4.50 4.73 17.46
CA LYS A 194 -3.66 3.63 17.96
C LYS A 194 -4.46 2.65 18.82
N ALA A 195 -5.33 3.14 19.69
CA ALA A 195 -6.19 2.29 20.53
C ALA A 195 -7.17 1.49 19.66
N ALA A 196 -7.77 2.12 18.65
CA ALA A 196 -8.64 1.45 17.68
C ALA A 196 -7.89 0.35 16.91
N ARG A 197 -6.70 0.65 16.36
CA ARG A 197 -5.85 -0.36 15.68
C ARG A 197 -5.56 -1.55 16.58
N ALA A 198 -5.18 -1.30 17.84
CA ALA A 198 -4.87 -2.34 18.79
C ALA A 198 -6.09 -3.22 19.11
N LEU A 199 -7.30 -2.64 19.19
CA LEU A 199 -8.51 -3.40 19.41
C LEU A 199 -8.89 -4.23 18.18
N VAL A 200 -8.87 -3.64 16.97
CA VAL A 200 -9.11 -4.36 15.71
C VAL A 200 -8.20 -5.58 15.58
N LEU A 201 -6.90 -5.42 15.87
CA LEU A 201 -5.91 -6.50 15.88
C LEU A 201 -6.27 -7.64 16.83
N LYS A 202 -6.74 -7.32 18.05
CA LYS A 202 -7.18 -8.32 19.02
C LYS A 202 -8.43 -9.06 18.56
N LEU A 203 -9.39 -8.33 17.98
CA LEU A 203 -10.65 -8.89 17.52
C LEU A 203 -10.43 -9.86 16.36
N ARG A 204 -9.67 -9.45 15.33
CA ARG A 204 -9.37 -10.31 14.17
C ARG A 204 -8.67 -11.61 14.57
N LYS A 205 -7.66 -11.55 15.46
CA LYS A 205 -7.03 -12.75 16.04
C LYS A 205 -8.01 -13.69 16.75
N ARG A 206 -8.98 -13.15 17.50
CA ARG A 206 -9.95 -13.93 18.26
C ARG A 206 -10.99 -14.60 17.35
N PHE A 207 -11.26 -14.00 16.20
CA PHE A 207 -12.18 -14.57 15.23
C PHE A 207 -11.54 -15.65 14.34
N LYS A 208 -10.24 -15.96 14.50
CA LYS A 208 -9.45 -16.70 13.51
C LYS A 208 -9.75 -16.14 12.11
N VAL A 209 -9.48 -14.83 11.95
CA VAL A 209 -9.51 -14.03 10.72
C VAL A 209 -8.15 -13.40 10.51
#